data_AF-A0A1Q3TDQ3-F1
#
_entry.id   AF-A0A1Q3TDQ3-F1
#
_cell.length_a   1.000
_cell.length_b   1.000
_cell.length_c   1.000
_cell.angle_alpha   90.00
_cell.angle_beta   90.00
_cell.angle_gamma   90.00
#
_symmetry.space_group_name_H-M   'P 1'
#
loop_
_entity.id
_entity.type
_entity.pdbx_description
1 polymer ?
#
loop_
_entity_poly.entity_id
_entity_poly.type
_entity_poly.pdbx_seq_one_letter_code
_entity_poly.pdbx_strand_id
1 'polypeptide(L)'
;MFLLSAKRIKFLTAFITISLLHCYQPALAAGPPEPSIFTNPMALALLLVMALLLIIIGVLSAVLVGAADIKIEQKKKNGEIKQKVLPMIMLAVLLTSSGILQAQDEAPVEKVKTVSTIAGLQPSVFYLMNGVILLEFLIILALLVNIRLLIKKEKEKLTGLSPEAITELKRNKISWWGKMNKFKPASQEADLVMDHEYDGIRELDNSLPPWWLYGFYATILFAIIYLWRYHVSHTAPSSIEEYTASVTKAQLETQEYLKKKGDAVDENTVVYLPGADDLAEGKSIFQKSCASCHKESGAGDVGPNLTDDYWMHGNDMKSVFKTIRYGINAMPQWQNTYSNKQIAQVASYVKSLHGTNPASPKAPQGALMKEDAPATADVKQ
;
A
#
# COMPACT_ATOMS: atom_id res chain seq x y z
N MET A 1 11.27 -40.52 -11.50
CA MET A 1 9.91 -41.09 -11.66
C MET A 1 8.92 -39.94 -11.81
N PHE A 2 9.05 -39.25 -12.95
CA PHE A 2 8.15 -38.22 -13.44
C PHE A 2 6.96 -38.93 -14.07
N LEU A 3 5.74 -38.69 -13.60
CA LEU A 3 4.48 -38.85 -14.34
C LEU A 3 3.37 -38.21 -13.49
N LEU A 4 3.47 -36.88 -13.29
CA LEU A 4 2.31 -36.10 -12.91
C LEU A 4 1.32 -36.16 -14.08
N SER A 5 0.20 -36.84 -13.85
CA SER A 5 -0.87 -37.04 -14.82
C SER A 5 -1.26 -35.74 -15.52
N ALA A 6 -1.11 -35.74 -16.85
CA ALA A 6 -1.43 -34.65 -17.78
C ALA A 6 -2.88 -34.10 -17.66
N LYS A 7 -3.76 -34.77 -16.91
CA LYS A 7 -5.12 -34.28 -16.62
C LYS A 7 -5.19 -33.22 -15.53
N ARG A 8 -4.26 -33.22 -14.56
CA ARG A 8 -4.23 -32.23 -13.46
C ARG A 8 -3.61 -30.90 -13.88
N ILE A 9 -2.64 -30.94 -14.79
CA ILE A 9 -2.01 -29.74 -15.38
C ILE A 9 -3.02 -28.97 -16.25
N LYS A 10 -3.85 -29.67 -17.05
CA LYS A 10 -4.88 -29.03 -17.90
C LYS A 10 -5.94 -28.26 -17.10
N PHE A 11 -6.26 -28.71 -15.89
CA PHE A 11 -7.21 -28.03 -15.00
C PHE A 11 -6.61 -26.77 -14.35
N LEU A 12 -5.34 -26.83 -13.97
CA LEU A 12 -4.63 -25.68 -13.39
C LEU A 12 -4.34 -24.62 -14.45
N THR A 13 -3.97 -25.03 -15.68
CA THR A 13 -3.76 -24.11 -16.80
C THR A 13 -5.06 -23.47 -17.28
N ALA A 14 -6.18 -24.22 -17.31
CA ALA A 14 -7.49 -23.67 -17.67
C ALA A 14 -7.99 -22.61 -16.66
N PHE A 15 -7.72 -22.81 -15.37
CA PHE A 15 -8.07 -21.87 -14.31
C PHE A 15 -7.26 -20.57 -14.43
N ILE A 16 -5.96 -20.68 -14.71
CA ILE A 16 -5.07 -19.51 -14.91
C ILE A 16 -5.42 -18.76 -16.19
N THR A 17 -5.78 -19.45 -17.29
CA THR A 17 -6.19 -18.80 -18.54
C THR A 17 -7.54 -18.08 -18.46
N ILE A 18 -8.48 -18.55 -17.63
CA ILE A 18 -9.78 -17.89 -17.44
C ILE A 18 -9.66 -16.68 -16.50
N SER A 19 -8.77 -16.74 -15.51
CA SER A 19 -8.42 -15.58 -14.67
C SER A 19 -7.65 -14.49 -15.43
N LEU A 20 -6.88 -14.85 -16.47
CA LEU A 20 -6.17 -13.89 -17.34
C LEU A 20 -7.07 -13.25 -18.43
N LEU A 21 -8.24 -13.83 -18.73
CA LEU A 21 -9.15 -13.27 -19.73
C LEU A 21 -10.00 -12.08 -19.23
N HIS A 22 -9.93 -11.73 -17.95
CA HIS A 22 -10.70 -10.62 -17.35
C HIS A 22 -9.93 -9.29 -17.25
N CYS A 23 -8.78 -9.17 -17.91
CA CYS A 23 -7.99 -7.93 -18.00
C CYS A 23 -8.10 -7.26 -19.38
N TYR A 24 -9.30 -7.19 -19.96
CA TYR A 24 -9.55 -6.37 -21.15
C TYR A 24 -10.63 -5.33 -20.84
N GLN A 25 -10.20 -4.15 -20.39
CA GLN A 25 -11.04 -2.96 -20.42
C GLN A 25 -10.78 -2.26 -21.77
N PRO A 26 -11.82 -1.85 -22.52
CA PRO A 26 -11.63 -1.03 -23.70
C PRO A 26 -11.05 0.32 -23.28
N ALA A 27 -9.87 0.64 -23.82
CA ALA A 27 -9.21 1.92 -23.67
C ALA A 27 -10.02 3.02 -24.37
N LEU A 28 -10.94 3.66 -23.65
CA LEU A 28 -11.55 4.92 -24.05
C LEU A 28 -11.61 5.86 -22.85
N ALA A 29 -11.22 7.11 -23.11
CA ALA A 29 -11.06 8.25 -22.20
C ALA A 29 -9.75 8.30 -21.39
N ALA A 30 -8.83 9.14 -21.87
CA ALA A 30 -7.50 9.39 -21.33
C ALA A 30 -7.55 10.15 -19.98
N GLY A 31 -7.09 9.47 -18.93
CA GLY A 31 -6.47 10.05 -17.74
C GLY A 31 -5.10 9.38 -17.52
N PRO A 32 -4.24 9.91 -16.61
CA PRO A 32 -3.04 9.18 -16.22
C PRO A 32 -3.43 7.77 -15.72
N PRO A 33 -2.66 6.72 -16.05
CA PRO A 33 -3.03 5.35 -15.71
C PRO A 33 -3.27 5.24 -14.21
N GLU A 34 -4.44 4.73 -13.82
CA GLU A 34 -4.70 4.47 -12.40
C GLU A 34 -3.62 3.54 -11.85
N PRO A 35 -3.13 3.79 -10.61
CA PRO A 35 -2.10 2.96 -10.02
C PRO A 35 -2.58 1.52 -9.95
N SER A 36 -1.84 0.62 -10.60
CA SER A 36 -2.16 -0.80 -10.65
C SER A 36 -2.27 -1.38 -9.24
N ILE A 37 -3.26 -2.26 -9.02
CA ILE A 37 -3.42 -2.99 -7.75
C ILE A 37 -2.14 -3.76 -7.35
N PHE A 38 -1.31 -4.14 -8.32
CA PHE A 38 -0.05 -4.86 -8.07
C PHE A 38 1.07 -3.96 -7.55
N THR A 39 0.88 -2.65 -7.53
CA THR A 39 1.83 -1.68 -6.96
C THR A 39 1.46 -1.25 -5.55
N ASN A 40 0.22 -1.51 -5.11
CA ASN A 40 -0.20 -1.16 -3.76
C ASN A 40 0.24 -2.24 -2.75
N PRO A 41 1.00 -1.88 -1.69
CA PRO A 41 1.53 -2.85 -0.74
C PRO A 41 0.44 -3.56 0.07
N MET A 42 -0.67 -2.87 0.38
CA MET A 42 -1.83 -3.47 1.05
C MET A 42 -2.52 -4.49 0.14
N ALA A 43 -2.70 -4.17 -1.15
CA ALA A 43 -3.29 -5.09 -2.11
C ALA A 43 -2.44 -6.36 -2.27
N LEU A 44 -1.11 -6.21 -2.39
CA LEU A 44 -0.19 -7.35 -2.44
C LEU A 44 -0.26 -8.21 -1.18
N ALA A 45 -0.30 -7.61 0.00
CA ALA A 45 -0.43 -8.33 1.26
C ALA A 45 -1.73 -9.15 1.32
N LEU A 46 -2.87 -8.55 0.95
CA LEU A 46 -4.17 -9.24 0.91
C LEU A 46 -4.17 -10.39 -0.11
N LEU A 47 -3.58 -10.20 -1.30
CA LEU A 47 -3.45 -11.26 -2.31
C LEU A 47 -2.58 -12.42 -1.82
N LEU A 48 -1.48 -12.15 -1.11
CA LEU A 48 -0.62 -13.19 -0.53
C LEU A 48 -1.35 -14.00 0.54
N VAL A 49 -2.15 -13.34 1.39
CA VAL A 49 -2.99 -14.02 2.39
C VAL A 49 -4.00 -14.93 1.70
N MET A 50 -4.73 -14.42 0.69
CA MET A 50 -5.68 -15.23 -0.08
C MET A 50 -5.00 -16.45 -0.72
N ALA A 51 -3.85 -16.26 -1.37
CA ALA A 51 -3.11 -17.36 -1.98
C ALA A 51 -2.69 -18.43 -0.96
N LEU A 52 -2.25 -18.01 0.23
CA LEU A 52 -1.87 -18.92 1.31
C LEU A 52 -3.08 -19.70 1.86
N LEU A 53 -4.22 -19.03 2.06
CA LEU A 53 -5.46 -19.68 2.50
C LEU A 53 -5.98 -20.69 1.46
N LEU A 54 -5.91 -20.37 0.16
CA LEU A 54 -6.25 -21.31 -0.91
C LEU A 54 -5.35 -22.55 -0.91
N ILE A 55 -4.05 -22.39 -0.66
CA ILE A 55 -3.12 -23.54 -0.51
C ILE A 55 -3.56 -24.41 0.68
N ILE A 56 -3.89 -23.79 1.82
CA ILE A 56 -4.38 -24.51 3.01
C ILE A 56 -5.67 -25.27 2.70
N ILE A 57 -6.64 -24.63 2.05
CA ILE A 57 -7.89 -25.28 1.61
C ILE A 57 -7.58 -26.46 0.70
N GLY A 58 -6.66 -26.31 -0.26
CA GLY A 58 -6.23 -27.37 -1.16
C GLY A 58 -5.63 -28.57 -0.42
N VAL A 59 -4.74 -28.32 0.54
CA VAL A 59 -4.13 -29.37 1.38
C VAL A 59 -5.19 -30.06 2.24
N LEU A 60 -6.04 -29.30 2.94
CA LEU A 60 -7.10 -29.86 3.80
C LEU A 60 -8.13 -30.66 2.99
N SER A 61 -8.50 -30.17 1.81
CA SER A 61 -9.41 -30.87 0.90
C SER A 61 -8.79 -32.17 0.40
N ALA A 62 -7.49 -32.17 0.05
CA ALA A 62 -6.78 -33.38 -0.34
C ALA A 62 -6.72 -34.42 0.79
N VAL A 63 -6.52 -33.98 2.04
CA VAL A 63 -6.58 -34.86 3.22
C VAL A 63 -7.98 -35.48 3.37
N LEU A 64 -9.03 -34.68 3.19
CA LEU A 64 -10.41 -35.14 3.36
C LEU A 64 -10.83 -36.10 2.24
N VAL A 65 -10.44 -35.82 0.99
CA VAL A 65 -10.65 -36.74 -0.15
C VAL A 65 -9.86 -38.03 0.06
N GLY A 66 -8.61 -37.96 0.51
CA GLY A 66 -7.81 -39.15 0.84
C GLY A 66 -8.47 -40.01 1.93
N ALA A 67 -9.03 -39.39 2.96
CA ALA A 67 -9.80 -40.09 4.00
C ALA A 67 -11.10 -40.70 3.46
N ALA A 68 -11.76 -40.04 2.50
CA ALA A 68 -12.96 -40.55 1.83
C ALA A 68 -12.64 -41.74 0.91
N ASP A 69 -11.56 -41.67 0.13
CA ASP A 69 -11.11 -42.73 -0.78
C ASP A 69 -10.80 -44.02 -0.02
N ILE A 70 -10.14 -43.93 1.15
CA ILE A 70 -9.89 -45.09 2.02
C ILE A 70 -11.20 -45.76 2.45
N LYS A 71 -12.23 -44.97 2.83
CA LYS A 71 -13.54 -45.52 3.21
C LYS A 71 -14.27 -46.15 2.02
N ILE A 72 -14.17 -45.55 0.83
CA ILE A 72 -14.76 -46.12 -0.39
C ILE A 72 -14.08 -47.45 -0.73
N GLU A 73 -12.76 -47.53 -0.59
CA GLU A 73 -12.00 -48.75 -0.87
C GLU A 73 -12.26 -49.85 0.17
N GLN A 74 -12.45 -49.50 1.45
CA GLN A 74 -12.93 -50.43 2.48
C GLN A 74 -14.34 -50.95 2.16
N LYS A 75 -15.27 -50.09 1.71
CA LYS A 75 -16.61 -50.53 1.31
C LYS A 75 -16.61 -51.41 0.05
N LYS A 76 -15.70 -51.17 -0.89
CA LYS A 76 -15.48 -52.06 -2.04
C LYS A 76 -14.95 -53.43 -1.61
N LYS A 77 -13.99 -53.48 -0.68
CA LYS A 77 -13.46 -54.74 -0.13
C LYS A 77 -14.51 -55.51 0.68
N ASN A 78 -15.41 -54.82 1.36
CA ASN A 78 -16.54 -55.42 2.08
C ASN A 78 -17.73 -55.79 1.18
N GLY A 79 -17.61 -55.66 -0.15
CA GLY A 79 -18.62 -56.08 -1.11
C GLY A 79 -19.85 -55.17 -1.22
N GLU A 80 -19.89 -54.03 -0.53
CA GLU A 80 -21.07 -53.15 -0.44
C GLU A 80 -21.27 -52.22 -1.65
N ILE A 81 -20.27 -52.06 -2.53
CA ILE A 81 -20.36 -51.11 -3.65
C ILE A 81 -19.97 -51.78 -4.97
N LYS A 82 -20.97 -52.12 -5.80
CA LYS A 82 -20.79 -52.43 -7.23
C LYS A 82 -20.89 -51.15 -8.08
N GLN A 83 -19.78 -50.80 -8.70
CA GLN A 83 -19.59 -49.90 -9.85
C GLN A 83 -19.51 -48.36 -9.64
N LYS A 84 -18.84 -47.75 -10.63
CA LYS A 84 -18.24 -46.42 -10.76
C LYS A 84 -19.12 -45.26 -10.26
N VAL A 85 -18.73 -44.66 -9.15
CA VAL A 85 -19.17 -43.30 -8.79
C VAL A 85 -18.12 -42.33 -9.34
N LEU A 86 -18.42 -41.73 -10.48
CA LEU A 86 -17.72 -40.55 -10.98
C LEU A 86 -18.12 -39.38 -10.04
N PRO A 87 -17.18 -38.64 -9.41
CA PRO A 87 -17.59 -37.53 -8.56
C PRO A 87 -18.13 -36.41 -9.45
N MET A 88 -19.46 -36.28 -9.45
CA MET A 88 -20.22 -35.17 -10.00
C MET A 88 -19.94 -33.92 -9.16
N ILE A 89 -18.79 -33.27 -9.40
CA ILE A 89 -18.47 -31.92 -8.92
C ILE A 89 -18.30 -31.04 -10.16
N MET A 90 -19.34 -30.97 -10.98
CA MET A 90 -19.40 -30.10 -12.17
C MET A 90 -20.69 -29.27 -12.25
N LEU A 91 -21.51 -29.24 -11.21
CA LEU A 91 -22.80 -28.52 -11.23
C LEU A 91 -22.87 -27.29 -10.31
N ALA A 92 -21.85 -27.04 -9.47
CA ALA A 92 -21.85 -25.86 -8.58
C ALA A 92 -21.04 -24.67 -9.12
N VAL A 93 -20.31 -24.81 -10.24
CA VAL A 93 -19.47 -23.75 -10.83
C VAL A 93 -20.10 -23.12 -12.07
N LEU A 94 -21.25 -23.63 -12.54
CA LEU A 94 -21.96 -23.10 -13.71
C LEU A 94 -23.06 -22.06 -13.38
N LEU A 95 -23.23 -21.69 -12.10
CA LEU A 95 -24.31 -20.83 -11.62
C LEU A 95 -23.86 -19.42 -11.21
N THR A 96 -22.60 -19.04 -11.45
CA THR A 96 -22.10 -17.67 -11.18
C THR A 96 -21.73 -16.88 -12.44
N SER A 97 -21.96 -17.41 -13.64
CA SER A 97 -21.73 -16.68 -14.90
C SER A 97 -22.98 -15.97 -15.43
N SER A 98 -23.84 -15.46 -14.55
CA SER A 98 -24.90 -14.51 -14.93
C SER A 98 -24.27 -13.13 -15.02
N GLY A 99 -23.67 -12.82 -16.17
CA GLY A 99 -23.27 -11.45 -16.49
C GLY A 99 -24.52 -10.57 -16.59
N ILE A 100 -24.69 -9.68 -15.61
CA ILE A 100 -25.64 -8.57 -15.74
C ILE A 100 -24.97 -7.57 -16.69
N LEU A 101 -25.38 -7.58 -17.95
CA LEU A 101 -25.17 -6.47 -18.88
C LEU A 101 -26.04 -5.31 -18.39
N GLN A 102 -25.43 -4.29 -17.79
CA GLN A 102 -26.04 -2.96 -17.74
C GLN A 102 -25.38 -2.12 -18.83
N ALA A 103 -26.18 -1.75 -19.83
CA ALA A 103 -25.89 -0.65 -20.71
C ALA A 103 -26.06 0.66 -19.92
N GLN A 104 -25.08 1.55 -19.99
CA GLN A 104 -25.20 2.93 -19.52
C GLN A 104 -25.02 3.86 -20.71
N ASP A 105 -26.10 4.58 -21.02
CA ASP A 105 -26.11 5.71 -21.95
C ASP A 105 -25.14 6.81 -21.47
N GLU A 106 -24.52 7.49 -22.43
CA GLU A 106 -23.66 8.65 -22.20
C GLU A 106 -24.47 9.92 -21.84
N ALA A 107 -24.05 10.59 -20.75
CA ALA A 107 -23.95 12.05 -20.52
C ALA A 107 -24.17 12.40 -19.03
N PRO A 108 -23.77 13.58 -18.51
CA PRO A 108 -22.75 14.53 -18.94
C PRO A 108 -21.62 14.68 -17.89
N VAL A 109 -20.58 15.43 -18.25
CA VAL A 109 -19.40 15.79 -17.44
C VAL A 109 -19.78 16.26 -16.02
N GLU A 110 -19.44 15.49 -14.99
CA GLU A 110 -19.64 15.86 -13.60
C GLU A 110 -18.36 15.80 -12.75
N LYS A 111 -18.12 16.93 -12.10
CA LYS A 111 -17.22 17.29 -10.99
C LYS A 111 -16.39 16.15 -10.36
N VAL A 112 -15.08 16.41 -10.27
CA VAL A 112 -14.07 15.62 -9.55
C VAL A 112 -14.56 15.31 -8.12
N LYS A 113 -15.12 14.12 -7.93
CA LYS A 113 -15.37 13.54 -6.60
C LYS A 113 -14.05 12.99 -6.09
N THR A 114 -13.57 13.52 -4.96
CA THR A 114 -12.47 12.90 -4.21
C THR A 114 -12.88 11.48 -3.81
N VAL A 115 -12.34 10.48 -4.51
CA VAL A 115 -12.61 9.07 -4.20
C VAL A 115 -11.96 8.78 -2.85
N SER A 116 -12.76 8.49 -1.82
CA SER A 116 -12.25 8.05 -0.53
C SER A 116 -11.50 6.72 -0.73
N THR A 117 -10.22 6.68 -0.38
CA THR A 117 -9.41 5.45 -0.47
C THR A 117 -9.18 4.86 0.91
N ILE A 118 -9.29 3.53 1.05
CA ILE A 118 -8.93 2.81 2.27
C ILE A 118 -7.56 2.19 2.05
N ALA A 119 -6.55 2.65 2.78
CA ALA A 119 -5.15 2.20 2.61
C ALA A 119 -4.64 2.26 1.15
N GLY A 120 -5.08 3.27 0.39
CA GLY A 120 -4.71 3.44 -1.02
C GLY A 120 -5.42 2.49 -2.00
N LEU A 121 -6.45 1.76 -1.56
CA LEU A 121 -7.35 1.01 -2.44
C LEU A 121 -8.72 1.70 -2.53
N GLN A 122 -9.40 1.48 -3.67
CA GLN A 122 -10.82 1.77 -3.78
C GLN A 122 -11.60 0.95 -2.73
N PRO A 123 -12.57 1.53 -2.00
CA PRO A 123 -13.28 0.83 -0.93
C PRO A 123 -13.97 -0.45 -1.39
N SER A 124 -14.52 -0.48 -2.61
CA SER A 124 -15.13 -1.67 -3.20
C SER A 124 -14.14 -2.82 -3.32
N VAL A 125 -12.92 -2.55 -3.82
CA VAL A 125 -11.85 -3.55 -3.96
C VAL A 125 -11.40 -4.03 -2.58
N PHE A 126 -11.22 -3.12 -1.63
CA PHE A 126 -10.84 -3.48 -0.26
C PHE A 126 -11.86 -4.43 0.40
N TYR A 127 -13.15 -4.12 0.34
CA TYR A 127 -14.19 -4.98 0.92
C TYR A 127 -14.36 -6.30 0.17
N LEU A 128 -14.22 -6.30 -1.17
CA LEU A 128 -14.26 -7.52 -1.96
C LEU A 128 -13.14 -8.50 -1.53
N MET A 129 -11.90 -8.01 -1.43
CA MET A 129 -10.75 -8.84 -1.03
C MET A 129 -10.91 -9.39 0.39
N ASN A 130 -11.32 -8.55 1.34
CA ASN A 130 -11.59 -9.00 2.71
C ASN A 130 -12.77 -9.99 2.77
N GLY A 131 -13.79 -9.80 1.93
CA GLY A 131 -14.92 -10.73 1.80
C GLY A 131 -14.47 -12.12 1.33
N VAL A 132 -13.57 -12.20 0.35
CA VAL A 132 -13.00 -13.48 -0.11
C VAL A 132 -12.17 -14.15 0.98
N ILE A 133 -11.32 -13.40 1.70
CA ILE A 133 -10.54 -13.94 2.82
C ILE A 133 -11.45 -14.52 3.92
N LEU A 134 -12.53 -13.81 4.26
CA LEU A 134 -13.50 -14.29 5.25
C LEU A 134 -14.20 -15.57 4.79
N LEU A 135 -14.57 -15.65 3.51
CA LEU A 135 -15.15 -16.86 2.92
C LEU A 135 -14.18 -18.04 2.97
N GLU A 136 -12.92 -17.84 2.56
CA GLU A 136 -11.86 -18.87 2.63
C GLU A 136 -11.65 -19.36 4.06
N PHE A 137 -11.61 -18.44 5.02
CA PHE A 137 -11.50 -18.78 6.43
C PHE A 137 -12.68 -19.64 6.92
N LEU A 138 -13.92 -19.31 6.54
CA LEU A 138 -15.09 -20.12 6.88
C LEU A 138 -15.04 -21.51 6.25
N ILE A 139 -14.54 -21.63 5.01
CA ILE A 139 -14.33 -22.92 4.35
C ILE A 139 -13.30 -23.76 5.12
N ILE A 140 -12.17 -23.16 5.54
CA ILE A 140 -11.16 -23.83 6.35
C ILE A 140 -11.77 -24.31 7.67
N LEU A 141 -12.54 -23.46 8.36
CA LEU A 141 -13.20 -23.84 9.61
C LEU A 141 -14.15 -25.03 9.40
N ALA A 142 -14.98 -25.00 8.36
CA ALA A 142 -15.88 -26.11 8.01
C ALA A 142 -15.12 -27.41 7.70
N LEU A 143 -14.02 -27.34 6.94
CA LEU A 143 -13.15 -28.49 6.67
C LEU A 143 -12.53 -29.05 7.95
N LEU A 144 -12.04 -28.18 8.85
CA LEU A 144 -11.45 -28.59 10.12
C LEU A 144 -12.48 -29.25 11.05
N VAL A 145 -13.71 -28.73 11.11
CA VAL A 145 -14.81 -29.37 11.86
C VAL A 145 -15.10 -30.75 11.28
N ASN A 146 -15.19 -30.88 9.95
CA ASN A 146 -15.43 -32.17 9.30
C ASN A 146 -14.31 -33.18 9.58
N ILE A 147 -13.04 -32.75 9.51
CA ILE A 147 -11.89 -33.57 9.89
C ILE A 147 -11.99 -34.00 11.36
N ARG A 148 -12.33 -33.09 12.29
CA ARG A 148 -12.52 -33.44 13.70
C ARG A 148 -13.63 -34.48 13.90
N LEU A 149 -14.75 -34.36 13.18
CA LEU A 149 -15.84 -35.34 13.24
C LEU A 149 -15.41 -36.70 12.72
N LEU A 150 -14.63 -36.75 11.63
CA LEU A 150 -14.07 -37.98 11.09
C LEU A 150 -13.11 -38.66 12.08
N ILE A 151 -12.19 -37.88 12.67
CA ILE A 151 -11.25 -38.37 13.68
C ILE A 151 -12.00 -38.88 14.92
N LYS A 152 -13.05 -38.18 15.38
CA LYS A 152 -13.85 -38.63 16.53
C LYS A 152 -14.48 -40.00 16.27
N LYS A 153 -15.11 -40.18 15.10
CA LYS A 153 -15.72 -41.46 14.69
C LYS A 153 -14.70 -42.58 14.55
N GLU A 154 -13.48 -42.26 14.12
CA GLU A 154 -12.40 -43.24 13.97
C GLU A 154 -11.75 -43.60 15.30
N LYS A 155 -11.60 -42.62 16.21
CA LYS A 155 -11.13 -42.84 17.59
C LYS A 155 -12.08 -43.76 18.35
N GLU A 156 -13.39 -43.61 18.15
CA GLU A 156 -14.43 -44.48 18.73
C GLU A 156 -14.36 -45.92 18.21
N LYS A 157 -13.97 -46.12 16.94
CA LYS A 157 -13.66 -47.46 16.39
C LYS A 157 -12.36 -48.03 16.95
N LEU A 158 -11.34 -47.19 17.13
CA LEU A 158 -10.04 -47.57 17.69
C LEU A 158 -10.11 -47.95 19.16
N THR A 159 -11.02 -47.36 19.95
CA THR A 159 -11.26 -47.75 21.35
C THR A 159 -11.86 -49.15 21.52
N GLY A 160 -12.34 -49.78 20.45
CA GLY A 160 -12.83 -51.17 20.46
C GLY A 160 -11.85 -52.22 19.95
N LEU A 161 -10.58 -51.85 19.66
CA LEU A 161 -9.55 -52.75 19.13
C LEU A 161 -8.58 -53.21 20.23
N SER A 162 -8.03 -54.43 20.11
CA SER A 162 -7.05 -54.94 21.07
C SER A 162 -5.75 -54.12 21.05
N PRO A 163 -4.98 -54.10 22.16
CA PRO A 163 -3.71 -53.37 22.24
C PRO A 163 -2.70 -53.78 21.14
N GLU A 164 -2.72 -55.04 20.69
CA GLU A 164 -1.83 -55.51 19.62
C GLU A 164 -2.15 -54.84 18.26
N ALA A 165 -3.43 -54.72 17.91
CA ALA A 165 -3.86 -54.10 16.65
C ALA A 165 -3.53 -52.60 16.58
N ILE A 166 -3.59 -51.91 17.73
CA ILE A 166 -3.20 -50.49 17.85
C ILE A 166 -1.68 -50.31 17.63
N THR A 167 -0.89 -51.28 18.09
CA THR A 167 0.57 -51.26 18.00
C THR A 167 1.06 -51.50 16.57
N GLU A 168 0.39 -52.37 15.82
CA GLU A 168 0.67 -52.63 14.40
C GLU A 168 0.31 -51.42 13.52
N LEU A 169 -0.79 -50.72 13.80
CA LEU A 169 -1.21 -49.51 13.09
C LEU A 169 -0.28 -48.31 13.33
N LYS A 170 0.25 -48.15 14.55
CA LYS A 170 1.25 -47.09 14.86
C LYS A 170 2.57 -47.32 14.14
N ARG A 171 2.99 -48.58 13.99
CA ARG A 171 4.21 -48.97 13.25
C ARG A 171 4.16 -48.55 11.78
N ASN A 172 2.96 -48.48 11.21
CA ASN A 172 2.74 -48.15 9.80
C ASN A 172 2.46 -46.66 9.51
N LYS A 173 2.53 -45.78 10.52
CA LYS A 173 2.21 -44.35 10.37
C LYS A 173 3.47 -43.52 10.05
N ILE A 174 3.76 -43.45 8.75
CA ILE A 174 4.49 -42.38 8.02
C ILE A 174 5.85 -41.92 8.59
N SER A 175 6.88 -42.61 8.11
CA SER A 175 8.34 -42.40 8.16
C SER A 175 8.88 -41.11 7.48
N TRP A 176 8.05 -40.11 7.16
CA TRP A 176 8.54 -38.94 6.39
C TRP A 176 9.41 -38.00 7.23
N TRP A 177 8.99 -37.71 8.47
CA TRP A 177 9.73 -36.87 9.41
C TRP A 177 11.05 -37.53 9.85
N GLY A 178 11.02 -38.86 10.03
CA GLY A 178 12.23 -39.65 10.29
C GLY A 178 13.22 -39.61 9.13
N LYS A 179 12.74 -39.67 7.87
CA LYS A 179 13.59 -39.55 6.68
C LYS A 179 14.25 -38.18 6.54
N MET A 180 13.54 -37.09 6.87
CA MET A 180 14.11 -35.74 6.78
C MET A 180 15.17 -35.47 7.85
N ASN A 181 15.03 -36.08 9.02
CA ASN A 181 15.96 -35.86 10.14
C ASN A 181 17.01 -36.95 10.30
N LYS A 182 16.92 -38.05 9.54
CA LYS A 182 17.79 -39.24 9.66
C LYS A 182 17.95 -39.73 11.11
N PHE A 183 16.91 -39.63 11.93
CA PHE A 183 16.99 -40.09 13.32
C PHE A 183 17.24 -41.59 13.39
N LYS A 184 18.16 -42.00 14.25
CA LYS A 184 18.30 -43.40 14.66
C LYS A 184 17.10 -43.81 15.53
N PRO A 185 16.63 -45.06 15.44
CA PRO A 185 15.47 -45.52 16.21
C PRO A 185 15.77 -45.56 17.71
N ALA A 186 14.73 -45.37 18.54
CA ALA A 186 14.87 -45.34 20.00
C ALA A 186 15.54 -46.59 20.62
N SER A 187 15.42 -47.75 19.95
CA SER A 187 16.09 -48.99 20.36
C SER A 187 17.62 -48.92 20.28
N GLN A 188 18.17 -47.96 19.56
CA GLN A 188 19.62 -47.72 19.40
C GLN A 188 20.10 -46.52 20.21
N GLU A 189 19.26 -45.89 21.05
CA GLU A 189 19.66 -44.73 21.84
C GLU A 189 20.79 -45.05 22.82
N ALA A 190 20.78 -46.24 23.43
CA ALA A 190 21.82 -46.68 24.35
C ALA A 190 23.22 -46.69 23.70
N ASP A 191 23.29 -46.96 22.39
CA ASP A 191 24.54 -46.99 21.62
C ASP A 191 25.04 -45.58 21.22
N LEU A 192 24.23 -44.54 21.45
CA LEU A 192 24.51 -43.14 21.07
C LEU A 192 24.75 -42.24 22.28
N VAL A 193 24.52 -42.75 23.49
CA VAL A 193 24.77 -42.00 24.71
C VAL A 193 26.28 -41.79 24.85
N MET A 194 26.69 -40.55 25.05
CA MET A 194 28.10 -40.22 25.32
C MET A 194 28.52 -40.67 26.73
N ASP A 195 29.81 -40.90 26.93
CA ASP A 195 30.39 -41.48 28.15
C ASP A 195 30.30 -40.58 29.41
N HIS A 196 29.78 -39.37 29.29
CA HIS A 196 29.67 -38.40 30.37
C HIS A 196 28.22 -38.04 30.68
N GLU A 197 27.93 -37.96 31.98
CA GLU A 197 26.64 -37.55 32.51
C GLU A 197 26.84 -36.30 33.36
N TYR A 198 26.04 -35.27 33.10
CA TYR A 198 26.07 -34.01 33.81
C TYR A 198 24.72 -33.80 34.50
N ASP A 199 24.69 -33.89 35.83
CA ASP A 199 23.48 -33.62 36.63
C ASP A 199 22.25 -34.42 36.17
N GLY A 200 22.43 -35.72 35.89
CA GLY A 200 21.36 -36.58 35.40
C GLY A 200 21.02 -36.43 33.91
N ILE A 201 21.67 -35.50 33.18
CA ILE A 201 21.48 -35.28 31.75
C ILE A 201 22.58 -36.01 30.98
N ARG A 202 22.14 -36.82 30.00
CA ARG A 202 23.02 -37.56 29.08
C ARG A 202 22.85 -37.01 27.67
N GLU A 203 23.96 -36.87 26.96
CA GLU A 203 24.00 -36.35 25.61
C GLU A 203 24.00 -37.48 24.58
N LEU A 204 23.31 -37.27 23.46
CA LEU A 204 23.24 -38.22 22.35
C LEU A 204 24.13 -37.75 21.21
N ASP A 205 25.03 -38.61 20.73
CA ASP A 205 25.84 -38.37 19.53
C ASP A 205 25.02 -38.65 18.26
N ASN A 206 24.03 -37.79 17.99
CA ASN A 206 23.20 -37.87 16.80
C ASN A 206 23.72 -36.95 15.69
N SER A 207 23.67 -37.43 14.44
CA SER A 207 24.05 -36.60 13.30
C SER A 207 23.07 -35.43 13.11
N LEU A 208 23.61 -34.28 12.69
CA LEU A 208 22.82 -33.08 12.40
C LEU A 208 21.78 -33.38 11.30
N PRO A 209 20.54 -32.88 11.42
CA PRO A 209 19.54 -33.04 10.37
C PRO A 209 20.04 -32.49 9.04
N PRO A 210 19.97 -33.27 7.93
CA PRO A 210 20.48 -32.83 6.64
C PRO A 210 19.93 -31.49 6.16
N TRP A 211 18.64 -31.22 6.39
CA TRP A 211 18.02 -29.95 6.01
C TRP A 211 18.61 -28.76 6.78
N TRP A 212 18.97 -28.95 8.05
CA TRP A 212 19.60 -27.93 8.89
C TRP A 212 21.02 -27.63 8.40
N LEU A 213 21.78 -28.69 8.10
CA LEU A 213 23.13 -28.58 7.56
C LEU A 213 23.16 -27.88 6.19
N TYR A 214 22.27 -28.26 5.27
CA TYR A 214 22.16 -27.60 3.97
C TYR A 214 21.64 -26.16 4.10
N GLY A 215 20.76 -25.89 5.06
CA GLY A 215 20.34 -24.52 5.41
C GLY A 215 21.52 -23.68 5.85
N PHE A 216 22.38 -24.21 6.72
CA PHE A 216 23.62 -23.56 7.16
C PHE A 216 24.59 -23.29 5.99
N TYR A 217 24.77 -24.26 5.07
CA TYR A 217 25.58 -24.01 3.87
C TYR A 217 24.96 -22.97 2.93
N ALA A 218 23.64 -22.92 2.82
CA ALA A 218 22.95 -21.91 2.02
C ALA A 218 23.16 -20.50 2.57
N THR A 219 23.18 -20.30 3.89
CA THR A 219 23.46 -18.99 4.48
C THR A 219 24.91 -18.55 4.22
N ILE A 220 25.87 -19.47 4.27
CA ILE A 220 27.28 -19.20 3.90
C ILE A 220 27.35 -18.77 2.43
N LEU A 221 26.72 -19.50 1.51
CA LEU A 221 26.70 -19.16 0.10
C LEU A 221 26.06 -17.79 -0.14
N PHE A 222 24.93 -17.51 0.51
CA PHE A 222 24.27 -16.21 0.45
C PHE A 222 25.18 -15.09 0.92
N ALA A 223 25.89 -15.27 2.05
CA ALA A 223 26.80 -14.27 2.59
C ALA A 223 27.95 -13.95 1.62
N ILE A 224 28.53 -14.97 0.97
CA ILE A 224 29.57 -14.79 -0.06
C ILE A 224 29.05 -13.97 -1.24
N ILE A 225 27.87 -14.32 -1.75
CA ILE A 225 27.23 -13.61 -2.87
C ILE A 225 26.90 -12.17 -2.48
N TYR A 226 26.38 -11.96 -1.28
CA TYR A 226 26.05 -10.64 -0.76
C TYR A 226 27.29 -9.74 -0.66
N LEU A 227 28.36 -10.26 -0.05
CA LEU A 227 29.63 -9.55 0.08
C LEU A 227 30.20 -9.20 -1.30
N TRP A 228 30.25 -10.15 -2.22
CA TRP A 228 30.70 -9.89 -3.58
C TRP A 228 29.86 -8.82 -4.29
N ARG A 229 28.52 -8.92 -4.19
CA ARG A 229 27.59 -8.01 -4.87
C ARG A 229 27.70 -6.56 -4.37
N TYR A 230 27.72 -6.36 -3.05
CA TYR A 230 27.67 -5.02 -2.45
C TYR A 230 29.06 -4.42 -2.18
N HIS A 231 30.05 -5.22 -1.81
CA HIS A 231 31.34 -4.71 -1.32
C HIS A 231 32.52 -4.95 -2.27
N VAL A 232 32.42 -5.86 -3.24
CA VAL A 232 33.51 -6.13 -4.19
C VAL A 232 33.18 -5.62 -5.60
N SER A 233 32.04 -6.03 -6.14
CA SER A 233 31.64 -5.69 -7.50
C SER A 233 30.88 -4.38 -7.60
N HIS A 234 30.36 -3.85 -6.49
CA HIS A 234 29.52 -2.64 -6.44
C HIS A 234 28.38 -2.64 -7.47
N THR A 235 27.86 -3.82 -7.80
CA THR A 235 26.78 -3.99 -8.79
C THR A 235 25.40 -3.63 -8.23
N ALA A 236 25.33 -3.33 -6.93
CA ALA A 236 24.13 -2.93 -6.22
C ALA A 236 24.40 -1.66 -5.42
N PRO A 237 23.41 -0.74 -5.34
CA PRO A 237 23.57 0.47 -4.57
C PRO A 237 23.68 0.14 -3.08
N SER A 238 24.56 0.83 -2.39
CA SER A 238 24.64 0.85 -0.94
C SER A 238 23.41 1.54 -0.33
N SER A 239 23.17 1.34 0.97
CA SER A 239 22.05 1.97 1.66
C SER A 239 22.08 3.50 1.58
N ILE A 240 23.27 4.11 1.57
CA ILE A 240 23.41 5.56 1.42
C ILE A 240 23.07 6.01 0.00
N GLU A 241 23.48 5.25 -1.02
CA GLU A 241 23.15 5.54 -2.42
C GLU A 241 21.65 5.40 -2.68
N GLU A 242 21.01 4.34 -2.17
CA GLU A 242 19.55 4.18 -2.22
C GLU A 242 18.83 5.36 -1.54
N TYR A 243 19.31 5.77 -0.37
CA TYR A 243 18.77 6.94 0.33
C TYR A 243 18.89 8.20 -0.52
N THR A 244 20.07 8.51 -1.04
CA THR A 244 20.29 9.70 -1.87
C THR A 244 19.42 9.67 -3.12
N ALA A 245 19.33 8.54 -3.83
CA ALA A 245 18.48 8.37 -4.99
C ALA A 245 16.99 8.58 -4.66
N SER A 246 16.53 8.08 -3.51
CA SER A 246 15.15 8.26 -3.06
C SER A 246 14.83 9.72 -2.73
N VAL A 247 15.75 10.43 -2.05
CA VAL A 247 15.59 11.85 -1.71
C VAL A 247 15.64 12.72 -2.95
N THR A 248 16.59 12.48 -3.86
CA THR A 248 16.67 13.21 -5.13
C THR A 248 15.40 13.02 -5.94
N LYS A 249 14.87 11.80 -6.03
CA LYS A 249 13.60 11.54 -6.70
C LYS A 249 12.44 12.33 -6.04
N ALA A 250 12.32 12.29 -4.72
CA ALA A 250 11.28 13.02 -4.00
C ALA A 250 11.41 14.55 -4.17
N GLN A 251 12.63 15.07 -4.22
CA GLN A 251 12.89 16.49 -4.48
C GLN A 251 12.46 16.89 -5.90
N LEU A 252 12.77 16.06 -6.90
CA LEU A 252 12.33 16.30 -8.28
C LEU A 252 10.81 16.29 -8.40
N GLU A 253 10.14 15.31 -7.80
CA GLU A 253 8.67 15.23 -7.78
C GLU A 253 8.04 16.45 -7.07
N THR A 254 8.65 16.88 -5.96
CA THR A 254 8.23 18.11 -5.25
C THR A 254 8.40 19.35 -6.11
N GLN A 255 9.55 19.49 -6.77
CA GLN A 255 9.80 20.62 -7.67
C GLN A 255 8.83 20.65 -8.86
N GLU A 256 8.53 19.49 -9.45
CA GLU A 256 7.52 19.39 -10.51
C GLU A 256 6.12 19.77 -10.02
N TYR A 257 5.76 19.34 -8.81
CA TYR A 257 4.49 19.73 -8.18
C TYR A 257 4.42 21.25 -7.96
N LEU A 258 5.49 21.85 -7.43
CA LEU A 258 5.57 23.30 -7.19
C LEU A 258 5.54 24.10 -8.51
N LYS A 259 6.23 23.64 -9.56
CA LYS A 259 6.16 24.25 -10.90
C LYS A 259 4.72 24.24 -11.44
N LYS A 260 3.99 23.12 -11.27
CA LYS A 260 2.57 23.02 -11.67
C LYS A 260 1.65 23.94 -10.86
N LYS A 261 1.96 24.18 -9.59
CA LYS A 261 1.19 25.11 -8.74
C LYS A 261 1.50 26.60 -8.96
N GLY A 262 2.53 26.93 -9.76
CA GLY A 262 2.97 28.31 -9.94
C GLY A 262 3.86 28.83 -8.81
N ASP A 263 4.47 27.93 -8.02
CA ASP A 263 5.27 28.24 -6.82
C ASP A 263 6.76 28.48 -7.15
N ALA A 264 7.09 28.95 -8.36
CA ALA A 264 8.45 29.36 -8.71
C ALA A 264 8.93 30.59 -7.93
N VAL A 265 7.99 31.31 -7.30
CA VAL A 265 8.25 32.46 -6.43
C VAL A 265 8.25 31.97 -4.98
N ASP A 266 9.25 32.35 -4.20
CA ASP A 266 9.34 32.09 -2.76
C ASP A 266 9.71 33.39 -2.01
N GLU A 267 9.78 33.33 -0.69
CA GLU A 267 10.09 34.48 0.17
C GLU A 267 11.50 35.07 -0.05
N ASN A 268 12.38 34.41 -0.79
CA ASN A 268 13.69 34.94 -1.17
C ASN A 268 13.76 35.36 -2.65
N THR A 269 12.86 34.87 -3.50
CA THR A 269 12.84 35.18 -4.95
C THR A 269 11.73 36.13 -5.38
N VAL A 270 10.81 36.51 -4.48
CA VAL A 270 9.72 37.45 -4.77
C VAL A 270 10.23 38.84 -5.15
N VAL A 271 9.70 39.36 -6.26
CA VAL A 271 9.94 40.71 -6.77
C VAL A 271 8.61 41.39 -7.05
N TYR A 272 8.62 42.72 -7.12
CA TYR A 272 7.44 43.50 -7.50
C TYR A 272 7.01 43.16 -8.94
N LEU A 273 5.72 42.86 -9.14
CA LEU A 273 5.14 42.52 -10.44
C LEU A 273 4.32 43.73 -10.97
N PRO A 274 4.89 44.59 -11.83
CA PRO A 274 4.20 45.79 -12.33
C PRO A 274 3.22 45.51 -13.48
N GLY A 275 3.12 44.26 -13.95
CA GLY A 275 2.26 43.90 -15.07
C GLY A 275 0.79 44.19 -14.78
N ALA A 276 0.08 44.78 -15.73
CA ALA A 276 -1.34 45.12 -15.56
C ALA A 276 -2.20 43.90 -15.21
N ASP A 277 -1.92 42.74 -15.83
CA ASP A 277 -2.62 41.48 -15.53
C ASP A 277 -2.32 40.96 -14.12
N ASP A 278 -1.07 41.09 -13.66
CA ASP A 278 -0.65 40.69 -12.32
C ASP A 278 -1.28 41.57 -11.23
N LEU A 279 -1.33 42.89 -11.47
CA LEU A 279 -1.99 43.84 -10.57
C LEU A 279 -3.51 43.67 -10.58
N ALA A 280 -4.12 43.33 -11.73
CA ALA A 280 -5.56 43.05 -11.82
C ALA A 280 -5.95 41.78 -11.05
N GLU A 281 -5.16 40.70 -11.17
CA GLU A 281 -5.35 39.48 -10.39
C GLU A 281 -5.13 39.74 -8.90
N GLY A 282 -4.05 40.45 -8.55
CA GLY A 282 -3.77 40.87 -7.17
C GLY A 282 -4.91 41.70 -6.56
N LYS A 283 -5.50 42.62 -7.33
CA LYS A 283 -6.67 43.41 -6.95
C LYS A 283 -7.89 42.53 -6.71
N SER A 284 -8.17 41.58 -7.60
CA SER A 284 -9.30 40.66 -7.47
C SER A 284 -9.22 39.85 -6.17
N ILE A 285 -8.04 39.29 -5.89
CA ILE A 285 -7.80 38.53 -4.65
C ILE A 285 -7.90 39.45 -3.43
N PHE A 286 -7.33 40.65 -3.48
CA PHE A 286 -7.42 41.63 -2.39
C PHE A 286 -8.87 41.98 -2.05
N GLN A 287 -9.70 42.24 -3.06
CA GLN A 287 -11.12 42.54 -2.87
C GLN A 287 -11.88 41.35 -2.26
N LYS A 288 -11.55 40.12 -2.68
CA LYS A 288 -12.22 38.92 -2.19
C LYS A 288 -11.85 38.55 -0.76
N SER A 289 -10.60 38.79 -0.35
CA SER A 289 -10.04 38.16 0.87
C SER A 289 -9.34 39.10 1.84
N CYS A 290 -8.99 40.32 1.43
CA CYS A 290 -8.27 41.28 2.27
C CYS A 290 -9.12 42.52 2.61
N ALA A 291 -10.02 42.92 1.70
CA ALA A 291 -10.80 44.15 1.82
C ALA A 291 -11.76 44.17 3.02
N SER A 292 -12.20 43.02 3.53
CA SER A 292 -13.05 42.97 4.73
C SER A 292 -12.35 43.51 5.98
N CYS A 293 -11.02 43.46 6.04
CA CYS A 293 -10.24 43.98 7.17
C CYS A 293 -9.46 45.25 6.81
N HIS A 294 -9.04 45.40 5.55
CA HIS A 294 -8.22 46.53 5.09
C HIS A 294 -8.97 47.58 4.28
N LYS A 295 -10.29 47.42 4.08
CA LYS A 295 -11.14 48.17 3.13
C LYS A 295 -10.70 47.99 1.69
N GLU A 296 -11.61 48.21 0.74
CA GLU A 296 -11.32 48.06 -0.69
C GLU A 296 -10.21 49.00 -1.19
N SER A 297 -10.10 50.17 -0.58
CA SER A 297 -9.07 51.18 -0.87
C SER A 297 -7.74 50.93 -0.15
N GLY A 298 -7.62 49.91 0.71
CA GLY A 298 -6.46 49.70 1.57
C GLY A 298 -6.38 50.63 2.78
N ALA A 299 -7.39 51.48 3.00
CA ALA A 299 -7.43 52.50 4.05
C ALA A 299 -7.37 51.96 5.49
N GLY A 300 -7.56 50.66 5.69
CA GLY A 300 -7.58 50.03 7.02
C GLY A 300 -8.93 50.14 7.73
N ASP A 301 -9.33 49.06 8.40
CA ASP A 301 -10.48 48.98 9.30
C ASP A 301 -10.08 48.23 10.58
N VAL A 302 -10.42 46.94 10.67
CA VAL A 302 -9.85 46.04 11.68
C VAL A 302 -8.35 45.87 11.46
N GLY A 303 -7.93 45.70 10.20
CA GLY A 303 -6.52 45.68 9.78
C GLY A 303 -5.89 47.09 9.69
N PRO A 304 -4.56 47.20 9.59
CA PRO A 304 -3.86 48.47 9.41
C PRO A 304 -4.16 49.14 8.06
N ASN A 305 -3.88 50.44 7.99
CA ASN A 305 -3.78 51.17 6.73
C ASN A 305 -2.60 50.63 5.91
N LEU A 306 -2.82 50.38 4.63
CA LEU A 306 -1.81 49.87 3.69
C LEU A 306 -1.35 50.93 2.68
N THR A 307 -1.88 52.15 2.76
CA THR A 307 -1.58 53.23 1.80
C THR A 307 -0.54 54.23 2.30
N ASP A 308 -0.12 54.16 3.56
CA ASP A 308 0.79 55.11 4.19
C ASP A 308 2.23 54.57 4.37
N ASP A 309 3.13 55.46 4.80
CA ASP A 309 4.55 55.15 5.01
C ASP A 309 4.82 54.33 6.29
N TYR A 310 3.80 53.89 7.04
CA TYR A 310 3.97 53.26 8.35
C TYR A 310 3.75 51.75 8.28
N TRP A 311 4.78 50.98 8.61
CA TRP A 311 4.78 49.53 8.50
C TRP A 311 5.13 48.87 9.83
N MET A 312 4.39 47.80 10.18
CA MET A 312 4.63 47.03 11.40
C MET A 312 5.58 45.85 11.21
N HIS A 313 5.66 45.30 9.99
CA HIS A 313 6.34 44.03 9.72
C HIS A 313 7.32 44.12 8.53
N GLY A 314 7.79 45.33 8.22
CA GLY A 314 8.65 45.59 7.06
C GLY A 314 7.85 46.00 5.83
N ASN A 315 8.45 46.86 5.01
CA ASN A 315 7.85 47.35 3.77
C ASN A 315 8.49 46.69 2.53
N ASP A 316 9.56 45.92 2.60
CA ASP A 316 10.11 45.28 1.39
C ASP A 316 9.17 44.17 0.86
N MET A 317 9.29 43.85 -0.44
CA MET A 317 8.44 42.83 -1.08
C MET A 317 8.48 41.47 -0.38
N LYS A 318 9.65 41.09 0.15
CA LYS A 318 9.83 39.84 0.88
C LYS A 318 9.06 39.86 2.20
N SER A 319 9.15 40.95 2.95
CA SER A 319 8.39 41.14 4.19
C SER A 319 6.88 41.08 3.96
N VAL A 320 6.36 41.84 2.98
CA VAL A 320 4.91 41.85 2.65
C VAL A 320 4.44 40.46 2.20
N PHE A 321 5.21 39.81 1.32
CA PHE A 321 4.92 38.44 0.88
C PHE A 321 4.87 37.46 2.04
N LYS A 322 5.84 37.53 2.96
CA LYS A 322 5.93 36.67 4.14
C LYS A 322 4.74 36.86 5.08
N THR A 323 4.35 38.11 5.33
CA THR A 323 3.18 38.44 6.16
C THR A 323 1.89 37.87 5.57
N ILE A 324 1.68 38.00 4.26
CA ILE A 324 0.50 37.42 3.60
C ILE A 324 0.56 35.88 3.62
N ARG A 325 1.72 35.31 3.32
CA ARG A 325 1.91 33.86 3.22
C ARG A 325 1.62 33.14 4.53
N TYR A 326 2.27 33.56 5.60
CA TYR A 326 2.25 32.87 6.89
C TYR A 326 1.19 33.42 7.86
N GLY A 327 0.61 34.59 7.55
CA GLY A 327 -0.31 35.28 8.44
C GLY A 327 0.39 35.89 9.66
N ILE A 328 -0.35 36.75 10.38
CA ILE A 328 0.12 37.35 11.64
C ILE A 328 -1.06 37.75 12.53
N ASN A 329 -1.03 37.36 13.80
CA ASN A 329 -2.09 37.64 14.77
C ASN A 329 -3.49 37.26 14.22
N ALA A 330 -4.34 38.26 13.97
CA ALA A 330 -5.69 38.08 13.43
C ALA A 330 -5.74 37.92 11.90
N MET A 331 -4.63 38.13 11.18
CA MET A 331 -4.54 37.93 9.74
C MET A 331 -4.31 36.44 9.42
N PRO A 332 -5.22 35.77 8.67
CA PRO A 332 -5.08 34.36 8.31
C PRO A 332 -3.81 34.06 7.51
N GLN A 333 -3.36 32.80 7.57
CA GLN A 333 -2.33 32.29 6.66
C GLN A 333 -2.94 31.98 5.29
N TRP A 334 -2.33 32.47 4.22
CA TRP A 334 -2.87 32.32 2.86
C TRP A 334 -2.15 31.27 2.01
N GLN A 335 -1.03 30.72 2.48
CA GLN A 335 -0.23 29.70 1.79
C GLN A 335 -1.00 28.41 1.40
N ASN A 336 -2.10 28.11 2.09
CA ASN A 336 -2.93 26.93 1.82
C ASN A 336 -4.08 27.21 0.86
N THR A 337 -4.34 28.49 0.55
CA THR A 337 -5.49 28.93 -0.27
C THR A 337 -5.04 29.49 -1.62
N TYR A 338 -3.92 30.22 -1.64
CA TYR A 338 -3.38 30.86 -2.83
C TYR A 338 -1.99 30.31 -3.15
N SER A 339 -1.65 30.20 -4.44
CA SER A 339 -0.29 29.87 -4.87
C SER A 339 0.68 31.01 -4.54
N ASN A 340 1.97 30.74 -4.55
CA ASN A 340 2.97 31.76 -4.26
C ASN A 340 2.92 32.88 -5.32
N LYS A 341 2.66 32.55 -6.59
CA LYS A 341 2.44 33.57 -7.62
C LYS A 341 1.26 34.49 -7.27
N GLN A 342 0.14 33.93 -6.84
CA GLN A 342 -1.04 34.71 -6.42
C GLN A 342 -0.75 35.59 -5.20
N ILE A 343 0.01 35.08 -4.23
CA ILE A 343 0.46 35.86 -3.06
C ILE A 343 1.38 37.00 -3.50
N ALA A 344 2.30 36.77 -4.46
CA ALA A 344 3.16 37.81 -5.01
C ALA A 344 2.38 38.89 -5.79
N GLN A 345 1.33 38.49 -6.51
CA GLN A 345 0.41 39.41 -7.20
C GLN A 345 -0.35 40.29 -6.20
N VAL A 346 -0.88 39.72 -5.11
CA VAL A 346 -1.53 40.50 -4.04
C VAL A 346 -0.54 41.42 -3.33
N ALA A 347 0.66 40.94 -3.02
CA ALA A 347 1.71 41.77 -2.41
C ALA A 347 2.07 42.96 -3.31
N SER A 348 2.18 42.74 -4.62
CA SER A 348 2.43 43.80 -5.61
C SER A 348 1.25 44.77 -5.69
N TYR A 349 0.01 44.28 -5.64
CA TYR A 349 -1.15 45.17 -5.59
C TYR A 349 -1.16 46.02 -4.31
N VAL A 350 -0.88 45.45 -3.13
CA VAL A 350 -0.75 46.21 -1.88
C VAL A 350 0.31 47.30 -2.01
N LYS A 351 1.44 46.99 -2.65
CA LYS A 351 2.47 48.00 -2.95
C LYS A 351 1.98 49.11 -3.88
N SER A 352 1.17 48.78 -4.88
CA SER A 352 0.59 49.78 -5.77
C SER A 352 -0.40 50.73 -5.08
N LEU A 353 -0.93 50.37 -3.91
CA LEU A 353 -1.81 51.23 -3.10
C LEU A 353 -1.05 52.27 -2.27
N HIS A 354 0.25 52.11 -2.10
CA HIS A 354 1.09 53.02 -1.34
C HIS A 354 1.07 54.43 -1.96
N GLY A 355 0.90 55.46 -1.13
CA GLY A 355 0.78 56.85 -1.59
C GLY A 355 -0.60 57.25 -2.12
N THR A 356 -1.58 56.34 -2.12
CA THR A 356 -2.98 56.71 -2.41
C THR A 356 -3.62 57.39 -1.20
N ASN A 357 -4.50 58.37 -1.44
CA ASN A 357 -5.17 59.14 -0.40
C ASN A 357 -6.66 58.75 -0.30
N PRO A 358 -7.02 57.70 0.47
CA PRO A 358 -8.41 57.32 0.68
C PRO A 358 -9.15 58.35 1.53
N ALA A 359 -10.48 58.45 1.39
CA ALA A 359 -11.29 59.48 2.06
C ALA A 359 -11.34 59.38 3.60
N SER A 360 -11.09 58.19 4.17
CA SER A 360 -11.08 57.97 5.62
C SER A 360 -10.04 56.90 6.01
N PRO A 361 -8.73 57.23 5.94
CA PRO A 361 -7.66 56.31 6.33
C PRO A 361 -7.68 56.11 7.85
N LYS A 362 -7.38 54.89 8.28
CA LYS A 362 -7.08 54.60 9.68
C LYS A 362 -5.79 55.31 10.08
N ALA A 363 -5.68 55.70 11.36
CA ALA A 363 -4.48 56.32 11.88
C ALA A 363 -3.23 55.43 11.65
N PRO A 364 -2.05 56.01 11.35
CA PRO A 364 -0.84 55.23 11.04
C PRO A 364 -0.43 54.29 12.17
N GLN A 365 0.06 53.11 11.82
CA GLN A 365 0.46 52.06 12.78
C GLN A 365 1.82 51.48 12.43
N GLY A 366 2.71 51.37 13.41
CA GLY A 366 4.05 50.82 13.23
C GLY A 366 5.13 51.89 13.09
N ALA A 367 6.25 51.51 12.47
CA ALA A 367 7.39 52.39 12.29
C ALA A 367 7.29 53.11 10.94
N LEU A 368 7.71 54.38 10.91
CA LEU A 368 7.87 55.12 9.67
C LEU A 368 8.98 54.47 8.84
N MET A 369 8.61 53.93 7.68
CA MET A 369 9.52 53.29 6.72
C MET A 369 9.28 53.91 5.35
N LYS A 370 9.85 55.10 5.13
CA LYS A 370 9.79 55.76 3.83
C LYS A 370 10.49 54.89 2.80
N GLU A 371 9.78 54.55 1.74
CA GLU A 371 10.42 54.06 0.53
C GLU A 371 11.09 55.25 -0.15
N ASP A 372 12.38 55.14 -0.46
CA ASP A 372 13.01 56.09 -1.38
C ASP A 372 12.23 56.02 -2.70
N ALA A 373 11.56 57.11 -3.05
CA ALA A 373 10.65 57.15 -4.19
C ALA A 373 11.33 56.60 -5.46
N PRO A 374 10.66 55.74 -6.27
CA PRO A 374 11.16 55.44 -7.59
C PRO A 374 11.22 56.76 -8.38
N ALA A 375 12.39 57.05 -8.94
CA ALA A 375 12.63 58.25 -9.74
C ALA A 375 11.49 58.45 -10.74
N THR A 376 10.75 59.53 -10.55
CA THR A 376 9.74 59.99 -11.50
C THR A 376 10.43 60.19 -12.85
N ALA A 377 10.09 59.36 -13.83
CA ALA A 377 10.40 59.67 -15.21
C ALA A 377 9.63 60.96 -15.57
N ASP A 378 10.38 62.04 -15.77
CA ASP A 378 9.90 63.29 -16.34
C ASP A 378 9.13 63.01 -17.64
N VAL A 379 7.80 63.10 -17.59
CA VAL A 379 6.99 63.36 -18.79
C VAL A 379 6.97 64.86 -18.96
N LYS A 380 7.93 65.38 -19.72
CA LYS A 380 7.82 66.71 -20.31
C LYS A 380 6.74 66.68 -21.39
N GLN A 381 5.74 67.54 -21.17
CA GLN A 381 4.73 68.14 -22.05
C GLN A 381 4.53 67.57 -23.45
#